data_AF-A4F8C9-F1
#
_entry.id   AF-A4F8C9-F1
#
_cell.length_a   1.000
_cell.length_b   1.000
_cell.length_c   1.000
_cell.angle_alpha   90.00
_cell.angle_beta   90.00
_cell.angle_gamma   90.00
#
_symmetry.space_group_name_H-M   'P 1'
#
loop_
_entity.id
_entity.type
_entity.pdbx_description
1 polymer ?
#
loop_
_entity_poly.entity_id
_entity_poly.type
_entity_poly.pdbx_seq_one_letter_code
_entity_poly.pdbx_strand_id
1 'polypeptide(L)' 'MPLAPVRGVVWIAEQMKNQAEQEYYDPRVIQRQLAEVDEAHANGELTDQERDELQDGLLARLFEVQRRRGAGEM' A
#
# COMPACT_ATOMS: atom_id res chain seq x y z
N MET A 1 -3.79 -13.10 22.53
CA MET A 1 -2.99 -11.98 23.08
C MET A 1 -3.56 -10.70 22.48
N PRO A 2 -3.70 -9.58 23.22
CA PRO A 2 -4.20 -8.34 22.62
C PRO A 2 -3.11 -7.80 21.69
N LEU A 3 -3.44 -7.60 20.41
CA LEU A 3 -2.57 -6.88 19.47
C LEU A 3 -2.49 -5.45 20.00
N ALA A 4 -1.40 -5.12 20.67
CA ALA A 4 -1.05 -3.72 20.88
C ALA A 4 -1.13 -3.04 19.51
N PRO A 5 -1.56 -1.77 19.40
CA PRO A 5 -1.44 -1.05 18.15
C PRO A 5 0.05 -0.86 17.87
N VAL A 6 0.69 -1.85 17.24
CA VAL A 6 2.13 -1.83 16.94
C VAL A 6 2.29 -1.02 15.66
N ARG A 7 2.28 0.31 15.79
CA ARG A 7 2.75 1.28 14.78
C ARG A 7 2.13 1.28 13.37
N GLY A 8 1.27 0.33 12.98
CA GLY A 8 0.61 0.33 11.66
C GLY A 8 -0.16 1.63 11.38
N VAL A 9 -0.67 2.28 12.42
CA VAL A 9 -1.40 3.56 12.33
C VAL A 9 -0.49 4.78 12.09
N VAL A 10 0.80 4.71 12.46
CA VAL A 10 1.75 5.82 12.22
C VAL A 10 2.17 5.86 10.75
N TRP A 11 2.33 4.70 10.11
CA TRP A 11 2.60 4.60 8.66
C TRP A 11 1.42 5.12 7.81
N ILE A 12 0.18 4.76 8.16
CA ILE A 12 -1.03 5.25 7.46
C ILE A 12 -1.13 6.79 7.57
N ALA A 13 -0.73 7.36 8.71
CA ALA A 13 -0.81 8.80 8.96
C ALA A 13 0.25 9.62 8.19
N GLU A 14 1.45 9.08 7.96
CA GLU A 14 2.47 9.74 7.12
C GLU A 14 2.12 9.67 5.63
N GLN A 15 1.47 8.59 5.18
CA GLN A 15 1.11 8.39 3.77
C GLN A 15 -0.04 9.28 3.26
N MET A 16 -0.95 9.74 4.11
CA MET A 16 -1.99 10.71 3.70
C MET A 16 -1.43 12.13 3.47
N LYS A 17 -0.20 12.42 3.88
CA LYS A 17 0.28 13.80 3.98
C LYS A 17 0.89 14.36 2.70
N ASN A 18 1.25 13.55 1.72
CA ASN A 18 1.86 14.05 0.50
C ASN A 18 1.51 13.14 -0.68
N GLN A 19 0.50 13.54 -1.45
CA GLN A 19 0.62 13.80 -2.90
C GLN A 19 -0.77 13.89 -3.51
N ALA A 20 -0.95 14.85 -4.41
CA ALA A 20 -2.17 15.09 -5.17
C ALA A 20 -2.80 13.78 -5.67
N GLU A 21 -4.13 13.67 -5.60
CA GLU A 21 -4.90 12.45 -5.89
C GLU A 21 -4.48 11.69 -7.17
N GLN A 22 -3.86 12.35 -8.15
CA GLN A 22 -3.30 11.72 -9.35
C GLN A 22 -2.07 10.82 -9.10
N GLU A 23 -1.11 11.24 -8.26
CA GLU A 23 0.07 10.40 -7.96
C GLU A 23 -0.31 9.19 -7.12
N TYR A 24 -1.35 9.33 -6.28
CA TYR A 24 -1.91 8.21 -5.53
C TYR A 24 -2.23 7.05 -6.48
N TYR A 25 -2.81 7.31 -7.67
CA TYR A 25 -3.15 6.27 -8.66
C TYR A 25 -2.04 5.94 -9.67
N ASP A 26 -0.79 6.37 -9.47
CA ASP A 26 0.29 5.92 -10.35
C ASP A 26 0.77 4.51 -9.97
N PRO A 27 0.86 3.57 -10.92
CA PRO A 27 1.28 2.20 -10.62
C PRO A 27 2.72 2.12 -10.07
N ARG A 28 3.58 3.12 -10.31
CA ARG A 28 4.93 3.17 -9.70
C ARG A 28 4.88 3.49 -8.21
N VAL A 29 3.96 4.35 -7.79
CA VAL A 29 3.75 4.68 -6.37
C VAL A 29 3.25 3.45 -5.63
N ILE A 30 2.28 2.73 -6.20
CA ILE A 30 1.73 1.51 -5.61
C ILE A 30 2.80 0.40 -5.50
N GLN A 31 3.65 0.24 -6.51
CA GLN A 31 4.77 -0.71 -6.45
C GLN A 31 5.80 -0.36 -5.37
N ARG A 32 6.10 0.93 -5.19
CA ARG A 32 6.98 1.38 -4.11
C ARG A 32 6.37 1.09 -2.73
N GLN A 33 5.07 1.34 -2.58
CA GLN A 33 4.34 1.07 -1.34
C GLN A 33 4.35 -0.42 -0.98
N LEU A 34 4.22 -1.32 -1.97
CA LEU A 34 4.37 -2.76 -1.75
C LEU A 34 5.76 -3.11 -1.20
N ALA A 35 6.83 -2.54 -1.77
CA ALA A 35 8.19 -2.75 -1.29
C ALA A 35 8.42 -2.22 0.14
N GLU A 36 7.81 -1.08 0.49
CA GLU A 36 7.85 -0.53 1.85
C GLU A 36 7.14 -1.44 2.87
N VAL A 37 6.03 -2.08 2.47
CA VAL A 37 5.32 -3.06 3.30
C VAL A 37 6.17 -4.31 3.54
N ASP A 38 6.87 -4.82 2.52
CA ASP A 38 7.80 -5.93 2.67
C ASP A 38 9.00 -5.58 3.57
N GLU A 39 9.56 -4.37 3.44
CA GLU A 39 10.65 -3.90 4.31
C GLU A 39 10.21 -3.76 5.77
N ALA A 40 9.02 -3.20 6.01
CA ALA A 40 8.46 -3.07 7.35
C ALA A 40 8.17 -4.44 8.00
N HIS A 41 7.69 -5.42 7.22
CA HIS A 41 7.55 -6.81 7.71
C HIS A 41 8.91 -7.43 8.03
N ALA A 42 9.91 -7.23 7.17
CA ALA A 42 11.27 -7.73 7.38
C ALA A 42 11.94 -7.12 8.63
N ASN A 43 11.62 -5.86 8.96
CA ASN A 43 12.07 -5.17 10.17
C ASN A 43 11.29 -5.58 11.43
N GLY A 44 10.26 -6.44 11.30
CA GLY A 44 9.38 -6.83 12.39
C GLY A 44 8.43 -5.73 12.86
N GLU A 45 8.21 -4.71 12.02
CA GLU A 45 7.30 -3.59 12.27
C GLU A 45 5.85 -3.92 11.88
N LEU A 46 5.66 -4.91 11.00
CA LEU A 46 4.36 -5.46 10.62
C LEU A 46 4.29 -6.95 10.99
N THR A 47 3.14 -7.40 11.46
CA THR A 47 2.83 -8.84 11.50
C THR A 47 2.52 -9.37 10.09
N ASP A 48 2.58 -10.69 9.91
CA ASP A 48 2.18 -11.32 8.63
C ASP A 48 0.76 -10.92 8.22
N GLN A 49 -0.18 -10.93 9.18
CA GLN A 49 -1.57 -10.54 8.89
C GLN A 49 -1.67 -9.07 8.45
N GLU A 50 -0.99 -8.15 9.11
CA GLU A 50 -1.00 -6.74 8.71
C GLU A 50 -0.33 -6.53 7.34
N ARG A 51 0.76 -7.26 7.07
CA ARG A 51 1.41 -7.25 5.75
C ARG A 51 0.43 -7.70 4.67
N ASP A 52 -0.25 -8.82 4.87
CA ASP A 52 -1.20 -9.39 3.91
C ASP A 52 -2.39 -8.45 3.67
N GLU A 53 -2.98 -7.87 4.72
CA GLU A 53 -4.09 -6.91 4.60
C GLU A 53 -3.68 -5.64 3.82
N LEU A 54 -2.46 -5.14 4.04
CA LEU A 54 -1.91 -3.98 3.33
C LEU A 54 -1.57 -4.31 1.87
N GLN A 55 -0.92 -5.45 1.62
CA GLN A 55 -0.57 -5.90 0.27
C GLN A 55 -1.82 -6.14 -0.59
N ASP A 56 -2.86 -6.77 -0.04
CA ASP A 56 -4.11 -7.00 -0.75
C ASP A 56 -4.78 -5.68 -1.18
N GLY A 57 -4.81 -4.69 -0.30
CA GLY A 57 -5.34 -3.35 -0.63
C GLY A 57 -4.56 -2.66 -1.74
N LEU A 58 -3.23 -2.72 -1.68
CA LEU A 58 -2.34 -2.13 -2.69
C LEU A 58 -2.45 -2.86 -4.04
N LEU A 59 -2.48 -4.19 -4.05
CA LEU A 59 -2.60 -5.01 -5.26
C LEU A 59 -3.95 -4.81 -5.93
N ALA A 60 -5.06 -4.80 -5.17
CA ALA A 60 -6.39 -4.52 -5.70
C ALA A 60 -6.43 -3.17 -6.44
N ARG A 61 -5.78 -2.17 -5.85
CA ARG A 61 -5.65 -0.85 -6.46
C ARG A 61 -4.78 -0.84 -7.71
N LEU A 62 -3.64 -1.55 -7.69
CA LEU A 62 -2.76 -1.68 -8.85
C LEU A 62 -3.52 -2.27 -10.04
N PHE A 63 -4.32 -3.32 -9.81
CA PHE A 63 -5.16 -3.93 -10.83
C PHE A 63 -6.23 -2.97 -11.37
N GLU A 64 -6.84 -2.14 -10.52
CA GLU A 64 -7.79 -1.13 -10.96
C GLU A 64 -7.13 -0.10 -11.90
N VAL A 65 -5.96 0.41 -11.52
CA VAL A 65 -5.20 1.36 -12.32
C VAL A 65 -4.79 0.77 -13.68
N GLN A 66 -4.30 -0.47 -13.68
CA GLN A 66 -3.94 -1.18 -14.91
C GLN A 66 -5.15 -1.40 -15.82
N ARG A 67 -6.30 -1.78 -15.24
CA ARG A 67 -7.56 -1.95 -15.98
C ARG A 67 -8.01 -0.64 -16.63
N ARG A 68 -7.91 0.49 -15.91
CA ARG A 68 -8.26 1.81 -16.44
C ARG A 68 -7.33 2.26 -17.58
N ARG A 69 -6.02 1.96 -17.50
CA ARG A 69 -5.07 2.26 -18.60
C ARG A 69 -5.35 1.41 -19.84
N GLY A 70 -5.55 0.10 -19.68
CA GLY A 70 -5.79 -0.80 -20.81
C GLY A 70 -7.16 -0.60 -21.49
N ALA A 71 -8.16 -0.08 -20.78
CA ALA A 71 -9.48 0.22 -21.34
C ALA A 71 -9.52 1.52 -22.16
N GLY A 72 -8.49 2.38 -22.07
CA GLY A 72 -8.40 3.65 -22.82
C GLY A 72 -7.73 3.55 -24.18
N GLU A 73 -7.23 2.36 -24.57
CA GLU A 73 -6.52 2.11 -25.84
C GLU A 73 -7.39 1.43 -26.91
N MET A 74 -8.73 1.48 -26.78
CA MET A 74 -9.71 0.90 -27.71
C MET A 74 -10.61 1.97 -28.32
#